data_AF-A0A7W5KBQ2-F1
#
_entry.id   AF-A0A7W5KBQ2-F1
#
_cell.length_a   1.000
_cell.length_b   1.000
_cell.length_c   1.000
_cell.angle_alpha   90.00
_cell.angle_beta   90.00
_cell.angle_gamma   90.00
#
_symmetry.space_group_name_H-M   'P 1'
#
loop_
_entity.id
_entity.type
_entity.pdbx_description
1 polymer ?
#
loop_
_entity_poly.entity_id
_entity_poly.type
_entity_poly.pdbx_seq_one_letter_code
_entity_poly.pdbx_strand_id
1 'polypeptide(L)'
;MIVALIALVGALAGVLTSYLVAGRTVYINSITAERSKWIDKLRTNIAAHSGLLAELSFTLHGQKVIKNEGSGMASLVVNVLTKINNSAAIIQLQLNPWNEIDKNILSLIESIVICDGTDHNLVDEADKLLIAHSQWLLKAEWEKVKYEAHGAFYRWWHNNDDEKRLKEYRAWVGKEGSLTDVLARFAKEKARK
;
A
#
# COMPACT_ATOMS: atom_id res chain seq x y z
N MET A 1 -49.07 -39.63 1.77
CA MET A 1 -48.98 -38.43 2.64
C MET A 1 -47.59 -38.21 3.22
N ILE A 2 -46.95 -39.21 3.83
CA ILE A 2 -45.60 -39.08 4.43
C ILE A 2 -44.55 -38.57 3.41
N VAL A 3 -44.52 -39.13 2.20
CA VAL A 3 -43.57 -38.73 1.13
C VAL A 3 -43.73 -37.26 0.73
N ALA A 4 -44.97 -36.77 0.64
CA ALA A 4 -45.24 -35.37 0.30
C ALA A 4 -44.76 -34.40 1.39
N LEU A 5 -44.86 -34.81 2.67
CA LEU A 5 -44.43 -34.02 3.81
C LEU A 5 -42.90 -33.93 3.89
N ILE A 6 -42.20 -35.04 3.61
CA ILE A 6 -40.73 -35.07 3.48
C ILE A 6 -40.27 -34.16 2.34
N ALA A 7 -40.92 -34.24 1.17
CA ALA A 7 -40.60 -33.40 0.02
C ALA A 7 -40.80 -31.90 0.33
N LEU A 8 -41.87 -31.54 1.03
CA LEU A 8 -42.14 -30.17 1.45
C LEU A 8 -41.07 -29.64 2.42
N VAL A 9 -40.70 -30.42 3.43
CA VAL A 9 -39.64 -30.04 4.39
C VAL A 9 -38.30 -29.89 3.67
N GLY A 10 -37.97 -30.80 2.76
CA GLY A 10 -36.76 -30.70 1.93
C GLY A 10 -36.73 -29.44 1.06
N ALA A 11 -37.86 -29.10 0.43
CA ALA A 11 -37.99 -27.89 -0.38
C ALA A 11 -37.85 -26.62 0.48
N LEU A 12 -38.51 -26.57 1.64
CA LEU A 12 -38.42 -25.42 2.57
C LEU A 12 -37.00 -25.25 3.12
N ALA A 13 -36.34 -26.35 3.50
CA ALA A 13 -34.94 -26.33 3.92
C ALA A 13 -34.04 -25.81 2.78
N GLY A 14 -34.24 -26.29 1.56
CA GLY A 14 -33.50 -25.85 0.37
C GLY A 14 -33.66 -24.35 0.08
N VAL A 15 -34.89 -23.83 0.18
CA VAL A 15 -35.18 -22.39 0.02
C VAL A 15 -34.48 -21.58 1.12
N LEU A 16 -34.58 -22.00 2.38
CA LEU A 16 -33.95 -21.30 3.50
C LEU A 16 -32.41 -21.28 3.36
N THR A 17 -31.80 -22.41 3.02
CA THR A 17 -30.35 -22.48 2.79
C THR A 17 -29.92 -21.62 1.61
N SER A 18 -30.70 -21.61 0.52
CA SER A 18 -30.40 -20.79 -0.67
C SER A 18 -30.47 -19.30 -0.33
N TYR A 19 -31.45 -18.89 0.48
CA TYR A 19 -31.59 -17.50 0.91
C TYR A 19 -30.41 -17.05 1.78
N LEU A 20 -30.01 -17.87 2.77
CA LEU A 20 -28.87 -17.56 3.63
C LEU A 20 -27.54 -17.52 2.85
N VAL A 21 -27.33 -18.44 1.92
CA VAL A 21 -26.15 -18.47 1.06
C VAL A 21 -26.13 -17.26 0.13
N ALA A 22 -27.27 -16.88 -0.46
CA ALA A 22 -27.37 -15.71 -1.33
C ALA A 22 -27.01 -14.41 -0.60
N GLY A 23 -27.52 -14.21 0.62
CA GLY A 23 -27.19 -13.03 1.44
C GLY A 23 -25.70 -12.93 1.75
N ARG A 24 -25.07 -14.04 2.12
CA ARG A 24 -23.62 -14.10 2.38
C ARG A 24 -22.79 -13.79 1.13
N THR A 25 -23.21 -14.32 -0.03
CA THR A 25 -22.53 -14.05 -1.31
C THR A 25 -22.60 -12.57 -1.68
N VAL A 26 -23.76 -11.92 -1.53
CA VAL A 26 -23.91 -10.47 -1.79
C VAL A 26 -22.99 -9.66 -0.88
N TYR A 27 -22.95 -9.97 0.41
CA TYR A 27 -22.08 -9.30 1.37
C TYR A 27 -20.59 -9.45 1.03
N ILE A 28 -20.14 -10.68 0.74
CA ILE A 28 -18.76 -10.96 0.34
C ILE A 28 -18.41 -10.19 -0.94
N ASN A 29 -19.25 -10.25 -1.97
CA ASN A 29 -19.02 -9.54 -3.23
C ASN A 29 -18.92 -8.03 -3.03
N SER A 30 -19.74 -7.45 -2.15
CA SER A 30 -19.66 -6.03 -1.80
C SER A 30 -18.32 -5.68 -1.16
N ILE A 31 -17.84 -6.47 -0.21
CA ILE A 31 -16.54 -6.23 0.45
C ILE A 31 -15.39 -6.39 -0.54
N THR A 32 -15.40 -7.45 -1.34
CA THR A 32 -14.38 -7.71 -2.36
C THR A 32 -14.29 -6.55 -3.37
N ALA A 33 -15.45 -5.99 -3.75
CA ALA A 33 -15.52 -4.83 -4.64
C ALA A 33 -14.92 -3.57 -3.97
N GLU A 34 -15.29 -3.27 -2.73
CA GLU A 34 -14.74 -2.13 -2.00
C GLU A 34 -13.23 -2.27 -1.74
N ARG A 35 -12.75 -3.49 -1.46
CA ARG A 35 -11.32 -3.76 -1.31
C ARG A 35 -10.55 -3.53 -2.62
N SER A 36 -11.11 -3.97 -3.74
CA SER A 36 -10.50 -3.72 -5.06
C SER A 36 -10.39 -2.22 -5.36
N LYS A 37 -11.44 -1.45 -5.07
CA LYS A 37 -11.42 0.02 -5.17
C LYS A 37 -10.37 0.63 -4.25
N TRP A 38 -10.23 0.14 -3.01
CA TRP A 38 -9.22 0.61 -2.07
C TRP A 38 -7.80 0.33 -2.58
N ILE A 39 -7.52 -0.86 -3.12
CA ILE A 39 -6.23 -1.23 -3.73
C ILE A 39 -5.88 -0.25 -4.86
N ASP A 40 -6.83 0.02 -5.76
CA ASP A 40 -6.61 0.93 -6.89
C ASP A 40 -6.37 2.36 -6.41
N LYS A 41 -7.14 2.85 -5.43
CA LYS A 41 -6.94 4.16 -4.84
C LYS A 41 -5.58 4.29 -4.16
N LEU A 42 -5.15 3.26 -3.41
CA LEU A 42 -3.85 3.22 -2.76
C LEU A 42 -2.73 3.27 -3.81
N ARG A 43 -2.84 2.49 -4.89
CA ARG A 43 -1.88 2.50 -6.01
C ARG A 43 -1.77 3.90 -6.63
N THR A 44 -2.90 4.56 -6.90
CA THR A 44 -2.91 5.92 -7.45
C THR A 44 -2.27 6.93 -6.50
N ASN A 45 -2.55 6.84 -5.19
CA ASN A 45 -1.97 7.73 -4.20
C ASN A 45 -0.45 7.56 -4.08
N ILE A 46 0.04 6.32 -4.08
CA ILE A 46 1.48 6.01 -4.05
C ILE A 46 2.17 6.52 -5.32
N ALA A 47 1.57 6.30 -6.50
CA ALA A 47 2.11 6.80 -7.76
C ALA A 47 2.17 8.34 -7.79
N ALA A 48 1.13 9.01 -7.28
CA ALA A 48 1.13 10.47 -7.17
C ALA A 48 2.20 10.97 -6.18
N HIS A 49 2.37 10.29 -5.04
CA HIS A 49 3.40 10.62 -4.07
C HIS A 49 4.82 10.46 -4.65
N SER A 50 5.10 9.33 -5.30
CA SER A 50 6.37 9.08 -6.01
C SER A 50 6.62 10.13 -7.10
N GLY A 51 5.60 10.51 -7.87
CA GLY A 51 5.71 11.59 -8.85
C GLY A 51 6.11 12.94 -8.24
N LEU A 52 5.60 13.27 -7.05
CA LEU A 52 6.00 14.48 -6.32
C LEU A 52 7.43 14.37 -5.77
N LEU A 53 7.86 13.20 -5.31
CA LEU A 53 9.26 12.97 -4.91
C LEU A 53 10.22 13.12 -6.09
N ALA A 54 9.84 12.63 -7.27
CA ALA A 54 10.62 12.81 -8.50
C ALA A 54 10.67 14.29 -8.94
N GLU A 55 9.54 15.00 -8.91
CA GLU A 55 9.47 16.44 -9.19
C GLU A 55 10.40 17.22 -8.25
N LEU A 56 10.39 16.89 -6.97
CA LEU A 56 11.28 17.47 -5.98
C LEU A 56 12.76 17.14 -6.25
N SER A 57 13.08 15.88 -6.51
CA SER A 57 14.45 15.44 -6.81
C SER A 57 15.02 16.19 -8.01
N PHE A 58 14.23 16.34 -9.07
CA PHE A 58 14.58 17.14 -10.25
C PHE A 58 14.79 18.63 -9.90
N THR A 59 13.90 19.20 -9.10
CA THR A 59 13.96 20.59 -8.65
C THR A 59 15.23 20.86 -7.83
N LEU A 60 15.57 19.96 -6.88
CA LEU A 60 16.78 20.03 -6.06
C LEU A 60 18.06 19.86 -6.90
N HIS A 61 18.03 18.98 -7.91
CA HIS A 61 19.16 18.80 -8.82
C HIS A 61 19.38 20.05 -9.70
N GLY A 62 18.30 20.60 -10.27
CA GLY A 62 18.33 21.83 -11.07
C GLY A 62 18.78 23.06 -10.28
N GLN A 63 18.48 23.14 -8.98
CA GLN A 63 18.90 24.23 -8.11
C GLN A 63 20.43 24.33 -7.96
N LYS A 64 21.17 23.21 -8.05
CA LYS A 64 22.65 23.25 -8.09
C LYS A 64 23.20 23.89 -9.37
N VAL A 65 22.43 23.86 -10.45
CA VAL A 65 22.81 24.40 -11.77
C VAL A 65 22.47 25.89 -11.89
N ILE A 66 21.40 26.35 -11.24
CA ILE A 66 20.88 27.72 -11.35
C ILE A 66 21.02 28.45 -10.01
N LYS A 67 22.24 28.90 -9.67
CA LYS A 67 22.53 29.61 -8.41
C LYS A 67 22.05 31.07 -8.33
N ASN A 68 21.32 31.59 -9.33
CA ASN A 68 21.21 33.04 -9.52
C ASN A 68 19.80 33.66 -9.58
N GLU A 69 18.68 32.93 -9.40
CA GLU A 69 17.35 33.58 -9.44
C GLU A 69 16.51 33.31 -8.19
N GLY A 70 16.07 34.41 -7.58
CA GLY A 70 15.50 34.49 -6.23
C GLY A 70 14.02 34.08 -6.11
N SER A 71 13.51 34.18 -4.87
CA SER A 71 12.10 34.17 -4.40
C SER A 71 11.14 33.09 -4.96
N GLY A 72 10.95 33.02 -6.28
CA GLY A 72 10.00 32.11 -6.95
C GLY A 72 10.30 30.63 -6.72
N MET A 73 11.59 30.23 -6.78
CA MET A 73 12.00 28.82 -6.60
C MET A 73 11.72 28.30 -5.18
N ALA A 74 11.96 29.14 -4.16
CA ALA A 74 11.62 28.80 -2.78
C ALA A 74 10.12 28.54 -2.62
N SER A 75 9.27 29.34 -3.26
CA SER A 75 7.81 29.12 -3.26
C SER A 75 7.42 27.81 -3.94
N LEU A 76 8.08 27.44 -5.04
CA LEU A 76 7.82 26.19 -5.77
C LEU A 76 8.17 24.98 -4.90
N VAL A 77 9.36 24.99 -4.29
CA VAL A 77 9.80 23.92 -3.38
C VAL A 77 8.82 23.76 -2.21
N VAL A 78 8.41 24.86 -1.57
CA VAL A 78 7.43 24.82 -0.47
C VAL A 78 6.09 24.24 -0.94
N ASN A 79 5.63 24.59 -2.14
CA ASN A 79 4.40 24.03 -2.72
C ASN A 79 4.51 22.53 -2.96
N VAL A 80 5.62 22.05 -3.53
CA VAL A 80 5.85 20.61 -3.77
C VAL A 80 5.93 19.86 -2.44
N LEU A 81 6.65 20.39 -1.45
CA LEU A 81 6.73 19.81 -0.10
C LEU A 81 5.37 19.71 0.57
N THR A 82 4.53 20.74 0.44
CA THR A 82 3.16 20.71 0.98
C THR A 82 2.34 19.60 0.34
N LYS A 83 2.46 19.39 -0.98
CA LYS A 83 1.80 18.27 -1.68
C LYS A 83 2.34 16.90 -1.25
N ILE A 84 3.65 16.78 -1.03
CA ILE A 84 4.28 15.55 -0.52
C ILE A 84 3.73 15.23 0.87
N ASN A 85 3.68 16.20 1.78
CA ASN A 85 3.13 16.00 3.12
C ASN A 85 1.65 15.63 3.11
N ASN A 86 0.85 16.29 2.26
CA ASN A 86 -0.56 15.96 2.12
C ASN A 86 -0.78 14.54 1.57
N SER A 87 -0.02 14.14 0.54
CA SER A 87 -0.10 12.80 -0.02
C SER A 87 0.41 11.71 0.94
N ALA A 88 1.47 12.01 1.71
CA ALA A 88 1.95 11.16 2.80
C ALA A 88 0.85 10.89 3.82
N ALA A 89 0.17 11.93 4.31
CA ALA A 89 -0.92 11.79 5.27
C ALA A 89 -2.08 10.93 4.72
N ILE A 90 -2.43 11.10 3.43
CA ILE A 90 -3.45 10.28 2.78
C ILE A 90 -3.05 8.80 2.75
N ILE A 91 -1.80 8.49 2.38
CA ILE A 91 -1.31 7.11 2.34
C ILE A 91 -1.28 6.52 3.76
N GLN A 92 -0.79 7.27 4.75
CA GLN A 92 -0.71 6.83 6.15
C GLN A 92 -2.10 6.42 6.69
N LEU A 93 -3.15 7.18 6.38
CA LEU A 93 -4.52 6.86 6.79
C LEU A 93 -5.10 5.59 6.14
N GLN A 94 -4.53 5.13 5.03
CA GLN A 94 -4.98 3.94 4.32
C GLN A 94 -4.26 2.66 4.76
N LEU A 95 -3.12 2.78 5.45
CA LEU A 95 -2.26 1.67 5.82
C LEU A 95 -2.48 1.24 7.27
N ASN A 96 -2.19 -0.03 7.55
CA ASN A 96 -2.33 -0.63 8.87
C ASN A 96 -0.97 -0.72 9.59
N PRO A 97 -0.74 0.01 10.69
CA PRO A 97 0.57 0.01 11.38
C PRO A 97 0.97 -1.33 11.99
N TRP A 98 0.03 -2.27 12.16
CA TRP A 98 0.30 -3.60 12.71
C TRP A 98 0.71 -4.63 11.64
N ASN A 99 0.54 -4.32 10.36
CA ASN A 99 1.02 -5.17 9.28
C ASN A 99 2.51 -4.87 9.01
N GLU A 100 3.31 -5.92 8.83
CA GLU A 100 4.76 -5.83 8.63
C GLU A 100 5.14 -5.03 7.37
N ILE A 101 4.41 -5.22 6.26
CA ILE A 101 4.68 -4.54 4.99
C ILE A 101 4.31 -3.05 5.11
N ASP A 102 3.10 -2.79 5.59
CA ASP A 102 2.57 -1.45 5.82
C ASP A 102 3.47 -0.64 6.77
N LYS A 103 3.96 -1.26 7.86
CA LYS A 103 4.87 -0.61 8.80
C LYS A 103 6.15 -0.12 8.11
N ASN A 104 6.70 -0.90 7.20
CA ASN A 104 7.88 -0.53 6.43
C ASN A 104 7.60 0.63 5.47
N ILE A 105 6.43 0.63 4.81
CA ILE A 105 5.97 1.75 3.98
C ILE A 105 5.78 3.02 4.83
N LEU A 106 5.12 2.91 5.98
CA LEU A 106 4.92 4.02 6.91
C LEU A 106 6.25 4.59 7.40
N SER A 107 7.20 3.72 7.77
CA SER A 107 8.54 4.12 8.20
C SER A 107 9.28 4.91 7.11
N LEU A 108 9.18 4.48 5.84
CA LEU A 108 9.74 5.22 4.71
C LEU A 108 9.10 6.60 4.57
N ILE A 109 7.77 6.67 4.53
CA ILE A 109 7.02 7.93 4.37
C ILE A 109 7.34 8.92 5.49
N GLU A 110 7.39 8.45 6.75
CA GLU A 110 7.72 9.30 7.91
C GLU A 110 9.19 9.74 7.94
N SER A 111 10.08 8.92 7.38
CA SER A 111 11.52 9.19 7.38
C SER A 111 11.97 10.16 6.31
N ILE A 112 11.22 10.30 5.21
CA ILE A 112 11.54 11.23 4.14
C ILE A 112 11.36 12.66 4.68
N VAL A 113 12.44 13.17 5.25
CA VAL A 113 12.55 14.54 5.74
C VAL A 113 13.39 15.31 4.73
N ILE A 114 12.76 16.25 4.03
CA ILE A 114 13.46 17.07 3.05
C ILE A 114 13.93 18.35 3.72
N CYS A 115 15.22 18.62 3.56
CA CYS A 115 15.95 19.76 4.09
C CYS A 115 16.72 20.45 2.95
N ASP A 116 17.19 21.68 3.21
CA ASP A 116 18.15 22.32 2.31
C ASP A 116 19.43 21.46 2.25
N GLY A 117 19.86 21.13 1.03
CA GLY A 117 20.99 20.23 0.79
C GLY A 117 20.72 18.73 0.94
N THR A 118 19.46 18.28 1.08
CA THR A 118 19.11 16.84 1.04
C THR A 118 19.65 16.18 -0.23
N ASP A 119 20.22 14.99 -0.08
CA ASP A 119 20.74 14.25 -1.23
C ASP A 119 19.61 13.67 -2.08
N HIS A 120 19.47 14.18 -3.31
CA HIS A 120 18.54 13.67 -4.31
C HIS A 120 18.65 12.15 -4.57
N ASN A 121 19.85 11.58 -4.48
CA ASN A 121 20.04 10.13 -4.66
C ASN A 121 19.42 9.34 -3.50
N LEU A 122 19.46 9.88 -2.28
CA LEU A 122 18.81 9.28 -1.12
C LEU A 122 17.28 9.30 -1.27
N VAL A 123 16.73 10.39 -1.80
CA VAL A 123 15.28 10.50 -2.09
C VAL A 123 14.85 9.49 -3.16
N ASP A 124 15.62 9.36 -4.25
CA ASP A 124 15.35 8.38 -5.32
C ASP A 124 15.46 6.93 -4.82
N GLU A 125 16.45 6.63 -3.99
CA GLU A 125 16.61 5.33 -3.34
C GLU A 125 15.42 5.01 -2.43
N ALA A 126 14.99 5.97 -1.63
CA ALA A 126 13.83 5.83 -0.75
C ALA A 126 12.53 5.63 -1.53
N ASP A 127 12.33 6.35 -2.64
CA ASP A 127 11.17 6.20 -3.52
C ASP A 127 11.14 4.81 -4.17
N LYS A 128 12.28 4.31 -4.65
CA LYS A 128 12.39 2.93 -5.18
C LYS A 128 12.01 1.89 -4.15
N LEU A 129 12.49 2.03 -2.91
CA LEU A 129 12.09 1.15 -1.81
C LEU A 129 10.60 1.29 -1.50
N LEU A 130 10.06 2.51 -1.46
CA LEU A 130 8.64 2.77 -1.23
C LEU A 130 7.78 2.04 -2.27
N ILE A 131 8.14 2.15 -3.55
CA ILE A 131 7.47 1.45 -4.65
C ILE A 131 7.57 -0.07 -4.47
N ALA A 132 8.76 -0.60 -4.17
CA ALA A 132 8.97 -2.04 -4.02
C ALA A 132 8.15 -2.63 -2.86
N HIS A 133 8.18 -2.00 -1.68
CA HIS A 133 7.35 -2.40 -0.53
C HIS A 133 5.86 -2.30 -0.85
N SER A 134 5.45 -1.25 -1.57
CA SER A 134 4.07 -1.07 -2.03
C SER A 134 3.63 -2.17 -3.00
N GLN A 135 4.50 -2.61 -3.91
CA GLN A 135 4.21 -3.73 -4.82
C GLN A 135 3.99 -5.04 -4.05
N TRP A 136 4.78 -5.30 -3.01
CA TRP A 136 4.56 -6.43 -2.10
C TRP A 136 3.20 -6.36 -1.41
N LEU A 137 2.82 -5.19 -0.89
CA LEU A 137 1.50 -4.98 -0.27
C LEU A 137 0.37 -5.19 -1.27
N LEU A 138 0.44 -4.55 -2.43
CA LEU A 138 -0.61 -4.65 -3.46
C LEU A 138 -0.76 -6.09 -3.97
N LYS A 139 0.34 -6.83 -4.10
CA LYS A 139 0.31 -8.27 -4.42
C LYS A 139 -0.28 -9.07 -3.26
N ALA A 140 0.08 -8.75 -2.01
CA ALA A 140 -0.48 -9.35 -0.80
C ALA A 140 -2.01 -9.32 -0.84
N GLU A 141 -2.53 -8.12 -1.04
CA GLU A 141 -3.95 -7.77 -1.03
C GLU A 141 -4.71 -8.32 -2.25
N TRP A 142 -4.10 -8.29 -3.44
CA TRP A 142 -4.71 -8.84 -4.65
C TRP A 142 -4.99 -10.34 -4.55
N GLU A 143 -4.07 -11.12 -3.98
CA GLU A 143 -4.31 -12.55 -3.77
C GLU A 143 -5.45 -12.81 -2.77
N LYS A 144 -5.58 -11.98 -1.73
CA LYS A 144 -6.71 -12.08 -0.78
C LYS A 144 -8.05 -11.82 -1.46
N VAL A 145 -8.12 -10.81 -2.33
CA VAL A 145 -9.30 -10.55 -3.18
C VAL A 145 -9.65 -11.77 -4.03
N LYS A 146 -8.64 -12.43 -4.63
CA LYS A 146 -8.87 -13.68 -5.39
C LYS A 146 -9.39 -14.81 -4.50
N TYR A 147 -8.85 -14.99 -3.30
CA TYR A 147 -9.34 -16.01 -2.36
C TYR A 147 -10.80 -15.77 -1.97
N GLU A 148 -11.18 -14.52 -1.73
CA GLU A 148 -12.55 -14.12 -1.41
C GLU A 148 -13.51 -14.36 -2.57
N ALA A 149 -13.08 -14.11 -3.81
CA ALA A 149 -13.89 -14.32 -5.00
C ALA A 149 -14.11 -15.80 -5.38
N HIS A 150 -13.10 -16.67 -5.19
CA HIS A 150 -13.20 -18.09 -5.56
C HIS A 150 -13.83 -18.99 -4.48
N GLY A 151 -13.96 -18.48 -3.24
CA GLY A 151 -14.63 -19.17 -2.15
C GLY A 151 -13.75 -20.12 -1.33
N ALA A 152 -14.40 -20.83 -0.40
CA ALA A 152 -13.72 -21.55 0.70
C ALA A 152 -12.80 -22.69 0.23
N PHE A 153 -13.15 -23.40 -0.84
CA PHE A 153 -12.33 -24.51 -1.36
C PHE A 153 -10.98 -24.02 -1.90
N TYR A 154 -11.00 -22.94 -2.66
CA TYR A 154 -9.78 -22.31 -3.17
C TYR A 154 -8.91 -21.77 -2.02
N ARG A 155 -9.52 -21.10 -1.03
CA ARG A 155 -8.80 -20.65 0.17
C ARG A 155 -8.15 -21.80 0.95
N TRP A 156 -8.84 -22.93 1.09
CA TRP A 156 -8.28 -24.10 1.77
C TRP A 156 -7.05 -24.66 1.04
N TRP A 157 -7.11 -24.76 -0.29
CA TRP A 157 -5.98 -25.22 -1.10
C TRP A 157 -4.75 -24.29 -1.00
N HIS A 158 -5.00 -23.00 -0.80
CA HIS A 158 -3.98 -21.95 -0.76
C HIS A 158 -3.67 -21.41 0.64
N ASN A 159 -4.05 -22.13 1.71
CA ASN A 159 -4.00 -21.61 3.07
C ASN A 159 -2.58 -21.22 3.55
N ASN A 160 -1.55 -21.81 2.95
CA ASN A 160 -0.15 -21.55 3.30
C ASN A 160 0.51 -20.46 2.44
N ASP A 161 -0.17 -19.95 1.42
CA ASP A 161 0.42 -18.98 0.49
C ASP A 161 0.68 -17.63 1.15
N ASP A 162 -0.17 -17.20 2.09
CA ASP A 162 0.02 -15.96 2.85
C ASP A 162 1.30 -16.00 3.68
N GLU A 163 1.51 -17.10 4.41
CA GLU A 163 2.71 -17.30 5.23
C GLU A 163 3.97 -17.44 4.37
N LYS A 164 3.88 -18.18 3.27
CA LYS A 164 4.98 -18.30 2.30
C LYS A 164 5.38 -16.95 1.74
N ARG A 165 4.43 -16.13 1.30
CA ARG A 165 4.69 -14.78 0.79
C ARG A 165 5.29 -13.87 1.85
N LEU A 166 4.81 -13.94 3.09
CA LEU A 166 5.39 -13.16 4.18
C LEU A 166 6.83 -13.59 4.47
N LYS A 167 7.13 -14.88 4.38
CA LYS A 167 8.50 -15.40 4.49
C LYS A 167 9.40 -14.94 3.34
N GLU A 168 8.89 -14.94 2.11
CA GLU A 168 9.59 -14.41 0.93
C GLU A 168 9.85 -12.90 1.08
N TYR A 169 8.85 -12.15 1.53
CA TYR A 169 8.97 -10.73 1.84
C TYR A 169 10.05 -10.47 2.89
N ARG A 170 10.03 -11.19 4.02
CA ARG A 170 11.07 -11.10 5.08
C ARG A 170 12.46 -11.39 4.55
N ALA A 171 12.60 -12.42 3.72
CA ALA A 171 13.87 -12.77 3.10
C ALA A 171 14.37 -11.67 2.15
N TRP A 172 13.46 -11.02 1.43
CA TRP A 172 13.76 -9.87 0.58
C TRP A 172 14.14 -8.61 1.39
N VAL A 173 13.40 -8.31 2.47
CA VAL A 173 13.71 -7.21 3.40
C VAL A 173 15.08 -7.40 4.06
N GLY A 174 15.46 -8.63 4.39
CA GLY A 174 16.79 -8.95 4.92
C GLY A 174 17.94 -8.78 3.92
N LYS A 175 17.65 -8.43 2.65
CA LYS A 175 18.62 -8.23 1.58
C LYS A 175 18.42 -6.86 0.93
N GLU A 176 17.69 -6.84 -0.18
CA GLU A 176 17.52 -5.69 -1.06
C GLU A 176 16.46 -4.71 -0.55
N GLY A 177 15.47 -5.21 0.19
CA GLY A 177 14.38 -4.40 0.73
C GLY A 177 14.69 -3.75 2.07
N SER A 178 15.94 -3.80 2.53
CA SER A 178 16.31 -3.29 3.86
C SER A 178 16.15 -1.78 3.92
N LEU A 179 15.51 -1.31 5.00
CA LEU A 179 15.33 0.11 5.26
C LEU A 179 16.46 0.71 6.09
N THR A 180 17.33 -0.12 6.69
CA THR A 180 18.23 0.33 7.76
C THR A 180 19.18 1.44 7.32
N ASP A 181 19.76 1.34 6.12
CA ASP A 181 20.71 2.34 5.61
C ASP A 181 20.01 3.66 5.27
N VAL A 182 18.93 3.59 4.49
CA VAL A 182 18.15 4.75 4.06
C VAL A 182 17.59 5.51 5.27
N LEU A 183 16.99 4.81 6.23
CA LEU A 183 16.47 5.44 7.46
C LEU A 183 17.58 6.08 8.28
N ALA A 184 18.75 5.43 8.41
CA ALA A 184 19.88 6.00 9.14
C ALA A 184 20.43 7.27 8.47
N ARG A 185 20.48 7.30 7.14
CA ARG A 185 20.92 8.46 6.34
C ARG A 185 19.95 9.63 6.49
N PHE A 186 18.64 9.40 6.42
CA PHE A 186 17.65 10.44 6.70
C PHE A 186 17.68 10.93 8.14
N ALA A 187 17.86 10.03 9.12
CA ALA A 187 18.01 10.43 10.52
C ALA A 187 19.21 11.36 10.72
N LYS A 188 20.32 11.08 10.02
CA LYS A 188 21.51 11.95 10.01
C LYS A 188 21.24 13.30 9.35
N GLU A 189 20.49 13.34 8.24
CA GLU A 189 20.08 14.62 7.63
C GLU A 189 19.17 15.42 8.55
N LYS A 190 18.21 14.78 9.22
CA LYS A 190 17.32 15.41 10.18
C LYS A 190 18.08 16.03 11.36
N ALA A 191 19.15 15.38 11.82
CA ALA A 191 20.00 15.87 12.90
C ALA A 191 20.95 17.02 12.50
N ARG A 192 21.09 17.33 11.20
CA ARG A 192 21.87 18.48 10.72
C ARG A 192 21.10 19.81 10.77
N LYS A 193 19.77 19.75 10.90
CA LYS A 193 18.92 20.92 11.17
C LYS A 193 19.03 21.32 12.64
#